data_AF-A0A0C2GF94-F1
#
_entry.id   AF-A0A0C2GF94-F1
#
_cell.length_a   1.000
_cell.length_b   1.000
_cell.length_c   1.000
_cell.angle_alpha   90.00
_cell.angle_beta   90.00
_cell.angle_gamma   90.00
#
_symmetry.space_group_name_H-M   'P 1'
#
loop_
_entity.id
_entity.type
_entity.pdbx_description
1 polymer ?
#
loop_
_entity_poly.entity_id
_entity_poly.type
_entity_poly.pdbx_seq_one_letter_code
_entity_poly.pdbx_strand_id
1 'polypeptide(L)'
;MLYINNIYRRPQCLTISWYLAADTQMYVFSPLFLVPFIFSPLLGVLSVLVGLLLSIALTYYNVFVYDLPVTFMLARQSGDDLLLHRFMLYLYEAFYIRIIPFLVGIVVGYILLKTRTTKLVLKKARTV
;
A
#
# COMPACT_ATOMS: atom_id res chain seq x y z
N MET A 1 -12.14 -17.39 4.06
CA MET A 1 -12.35 -16.68 2.77
C MET A 1 -10.99 -16.20 2.28
N LEU A 2 -10.55 -16.58 1.08
CA LEU A 2 -9.20 -16.26 0.58
C LEU A 2 -9.04 -14.83 0.04
N TYR A 3 -10.08 -13.99 0.12
CA TYR A 3 -10.06 -12.56 -0.27
C TYR A 3 -9.42 -12.26 -1.65
N ILE A 4 -9.68 -13.13 -2.66
CA ILE A 4 -9.21 -12.94 -4.06
C ILE A 4 -10.25 -12.17 -4.91
N ASN A 5 -11.30 -11.62 -4.30
CA ASN A 5 -12.40 -10.95 -5.01
C ASN A 5 -11.95 -9.73 -5.82
N ASN A 6 -10.73 -9.22 -5.58
CA ASN A 6 -10.12 -8.12 -6.32
C ASN A 6 -9.45 -8.56 -7.64
N ILE A 7 -9.20 -9.86 -7.85
CA ILE A 7 -8.43 -10.38 -8.99
C ILE A 7 -9.25 -11.29 -9.92
N TYR A 8 -10.14 -12.14 -9.38
CA TYR A 8 -10.69 -13.26 -10.19
C TYR A 8 -12.21 -13.23 -10.43
N ARG A 9 -13.02 -12.61 -9.55
CA ARG A 9 -14.48 -12.56 -9.74
C ARG A 9 -15.09 -11.41 -8.95
N ARG A 10 -15.74 -10.47 -9.65
CA ARG A 10 -16.28 -9.21 -9.09
C ARG A 10 -17.81 -9.09 -9.08
N PRO A 11 -18.64 -10.09 -8.72
CA PRO A 11 -19.91 -9.75 -8.10
C PRO A 11 -19.60 -9.23 -6.69
N GLN A 12 -19.15 -7.98 -6.59
CA GLN A 12 -18.93 -7.32 -5.32
C GLN A 12 -20.31 -6.92 -4.77
N CYS A 13 -20.93 -7.77 -3.96
CA CYS A 13 -22.18 -7.42 -3.27
C CYS A 13 -21.97 -6.23 -2.32
N LEU A 14 -20.74 -6.04 -1.83
CA LEU A 14 -20.34 -4.92 -1.00
C LEU A 14 -19.07 -4.31 -1.59
N THR A 15 -19.17 -3.11 -2.17
CA THR A 15 -18.04 -2.44 -2.83
C THR A 15 -16.84 -2.31 -1.90
N ILE A 16 -17.02 -1.92 -0.63
CA ILE A 16 -15.89 -1.75 0.32
C ILE A 16 -15.10 -3.04 0.61
N SER A 17 -15.62 -4.22 0.23
CA SER A 17 -14.93 -5.50 0.43
C SER A 17 -13.60 -5.62 -0.31
N TRP A 18 -13.35 -4.80 -1.35
CA TRP A 18 -12.05 -4.75 -2.01
C TRP A 18 -10.94 -4.28 -1.07
N TYR A 19 -11.25 -3.37 -0.13
CA TYR A 19 -10.27 -2.83 0.82
C TYR A 19 -9.86 -3.90 1.82
N LEU A 20 -10.84 -4.62 2.38
CA LEU A 20 -10.59 -5.76 3.27
C LEU A 20 -9.76 -6.84 2.56
N ALA A 21 -10.01 -7.05 1.27
CA ALA A 21 -9.22 -7.98 0.47
C ALA A 21 -7.77 -7.51 0.28
N ALA A 22 -7.56 -6.24 -0.07
CA ALA A 22 -6.23 -5.66 -0.20
C ALA A 22 -5.44 -5.76 1.13
N ASP A 23 -6.08 -5.47 2.26
CA ASP A 23 -5.44 -5.55 3.59
C ASP A 23 -4.98 -6.97 3.91
N THR A 24 -5.80 -7.99 3.62
CA THR A 24 -5.38 -9.39 3.83
C THR A 24 -4.21 -9.80 2.93
N GLN A 25 -4.16 -9.30 1.69
CA GLN A 25 -3.05 -9.55 0.77
C GLN A 25 -1.77 -8.91 1.30
N MET A 26 -1.82 -7.65 1.73
CA MET A 26 -0.68 -6.96 2.36
C MET A 26 -0.21 -7.69 3.62
N TYR A 27 -1.13 -8.21 4.44
CA TYR A 27 -0.81 -9.03 5.61
C TYR A 27 -0.06 -10.32 5.23
N VAL A 28 -0.50 -11.02 4.18
CA VAL A 28 0.18 -12.22 3.67
C VAL A 28 1.59 -11.90 3.18
N PHE A 29 1.80 -10.75 2.55
CA PHE A 29 3.12 -10.29 2.10
C PHE A 29 3.98 -9.67 3.21
N SER A 30 3.41 -9.36 4.38
CA SER A 30 4.12 -8.72 5.49
C SER A 30 5.40 -9.44 5.96
N PRO A 31 5.49 -10.79 5.98
CA PRO A 31 6.71 -11.48 6.40
C PRO A 31 7.92 -11.15 5.51
N LEU A 32 7.68 -10.84 4.23
CA LEU A 32 8.74 -10.44 3.29
C LEU A 32 9.47 -9.18 3.76
N PHE A 33 8.76 -8.27 4.44
CA PHE A 33 9.33 -7.03 4.96
C PHE A 33 9.81 -7.19 6.40
N LEU A 34 9.06 -7.92 7.23
CA LEU A 34 9.36 -8.11 8.65
C LEU A 34 10.58 -9.01 8.91
N VAL A 35 10.72 -10.12 8.17
CA VAL A 35 11.81 -11.08 8.38
C VAL A 35 13.19 -10.42 8.18
N PRO A 36 13.44 -9.62 7.13
CA PRO A 36 14.68 -8.85 7.01
C PRO A 36 15.00 -7.94 8.20
N PHE A 37 14.00 -7.30 8.83
CA PHE A 37 14.20 -6.46 10.02
C PHE A 37 14.67 -7.25 11.24
N ILE A 38 14.36 -8.55 11.32
CA ILE A 38 14.82 -9.42 12.42
C ILE A 38 16.33 -9.68 12.30
N PHE A 39 16.82 -9.88 11.08
CA PHE A 39 18.24 -10.15 10.84
C PHE A 39 19.11 -8.91 10.91
N SER A 40 18.66 -7.80 10.30
CA SER A 40 19.40 -6.54 10.33
C SER A 40 18.50 -5.34 10.02
N PRO A 41 18.65 -4.19 10.72
CA PRO A 41 17.93 -2.98 10.37
C PRO A 41 18.21 -2.52 8.94
N LEU A 42 19.43 -2.74 8.43
CA LEU A 42 19.80 -2.34 7.07
C LEU A 42 19.04 -3.16 6.01
N LEU A 43 18.92 -4.47 6.24
CA LEU A 43 18.18 -5.37 5.34
C LEU A 43 16.67 -5.06 5.37
N GLY A 44 16.12 -4.72 6.53
CA GLY A 44 14.75 -4.25 6.66
C GLY A 44 14.46 -2.95 5.93
N VAL A 45 15.35 -1.95 6.05
CA VAL A 45 15.20 -0.70 5.30
C VAL A 45 15.32 -0.94 3.79
N LEU A 46 16.24 -1.81 3.36
CA LEU A 46 16.40 -2.16 1.95
C LEU A 46 15.16 -2.86 1.39
N SER A 47 14.55 -3.79 2.11
CA SER A 47 13.33 -4.48 1.66
C SER A 47 12.16 -3.51 1.51
N VAL A 48 12.02 -2.55 2.43
CA VAL A 48 11.03 -1.47 2.34
C VAL A 48 11.29 -0.57 1.14
N LEU A 49 12.54 -0.13 0.93
CA LEU A 49 12.90 0.71 -0.23
C LEU A 49 12.61 0.01 -1.56
N VAL A 50 12.94 -1.28 -1.68
CA VAL A 50 12.60 -2.06 -2.87
C VAL A 50 11.10 -2.15 -3.07
N GLY A 51 10.33 -2.41 -2.00
CA GLY A 51 8.86 -2.43 -2.07
C GLY A 51 8.25 -1.09 -2.51
N LEU A 52 8.79 0.03 -2.01
CA LEU A 52 8.38 1.37 -2.41
C LEU A 52 8.66 1.65 -3.89
N LEU A 53 9.88 1.37 -4.34
CA LEU A 53 10.28 1.57 -5.74
C LEU A 53 9.46 0.69 -6.68
N LEU A 54 9.21 -0.57 -6.31
CA LEU A 54 8.39 -1.48 -7.09
C LEU A 54 6.94 -0.99 -7.19
N SER A 55 6.36 -0.50 -6.09
CA SER A 55 5.01 0.05 -6.07
C SER A 55 4.88 1.26 -6.99
N ILE A 56 5.86 2.18 -6.94
CA ILE A 56 5.92 3.35 -7.82
C ILE A 56 6.08 2.91 -9.28
N ALA A 57 7.01 2.00 -9.57
CA ALA A 57 7.25 1.52 -10.93
C ALA A 57 6.00 0.85 -11.53
N LEU A 58 5.29 0.01 -10.77
CA LEU A 58 4.05 -0.63 -11.20
C LEU A 58 2.93 0.39 -11.44
N THR A 59 2.88 1.45 -10.63
CA THR A 59 1.90 2.55 -10.82
C THR A 59 2.13 3.22 -12.17
N TYR A 60 3.37 3.63 -12.47
CA TYR A 60 3.72 4.23 -13.75
C TYR A 60 3.47 3.27 -14.91
N TYR A 61 3.89 2.01 -14.77
CA TYR A 61 3.67 0.98 -15.78
C TYR A 61 2.18 0.86 -16.14
N ASN A 62 1.29 0.76 -15.15
CA ASN A 62 -0.14 0.69 -15.39
C ASN A 62 -0.66 1.95 -16.09
N VAL A 63 -0.24 3.14 -15.65
CA VAL A 63 -0.66 4.41 -16.26
C VAL A 63 -0.30 4.45 -17.74
N PHE A 64 0.93 4.08 -18.11
CA PHE A 64 1.40 4.13 -19.50
C PHE A 64 0.82 3.03 -20.38
N VAL A 65 0.65 1.82 -19.87
CA VAL A 65 0.18 0.68 -20.68
C VAL A 65 -1.31 0.74 -20.96
N TYR A 66 -2.10 1.30 -20.04
CA TYR A 66 -3.56 1.32 -20.14
C TYR A 66 -4.12 2.72 -20.42
N ASP A 67 -3.26 3.71 -20.72
CA ASP A 67 -3.62 5.12 -20.96
C ASP A 67 -4.58 5.65 -19.88
N LEU A 68 -4.25 5.37 -18.62
CA LEU A 68 -5.13 5.68 -17.50
C LEU A 68 -5.02 7.14 -17.09
N PRO A 69 -6.14 7.79 -16.72
CA PRO A 69 -6.12 9.15 -16.20
C PRO A 69 -5.47 9.21 -14.82
N VAL A 70 -4.85 10.36 -14.52
CA VAL A 70 -4.13 10.57 -13.24
C VAL A 70 -5.07 10.62 -12.04
N THR A 71 -6.34 11.00 -12.24
CA THR A 71 -7.30 11.15 -11.15
C THR A 71 -8.62 10.43 -11.45
N PHE A 72 -9.28 10.00 -10.37
CA PHE A 72 -10.62 9.43 -10.45
C PHE A 72 -11.65 10.38 -11.08
N MET A 73 -11.54 11.69 -10.80
CA MET A 73 -12.46 12.68 -11.38
C MET A 73 -12.32 12.75 -12.91
N LEU A 74 -11.09 12.74 -13.42
CA LEU A 74 -10.83 12.69 -14.87
C LEU A 74 -11.37 11.40 -15.50
N ALA A 75 -11.17 10.26 -14.84
CA ALA A 75 -11.74 8.98 -15.29
C ALA A 75 -13.26 9.04 -15.40
N ARG A 76 -13.92 9.64 -14.40
CA ARG A 76 -15.38 9.75 -14.36
C ARG A 76 -15.91 10.78 -15.37
N GLN A 77 -15.18 11.87 -15.60
CA GLN A 77 -15.55 12.89 -16.58
C GLN A 77 -15.38 12.43 -18.02
N SER A 78 -14.52 11.45 -18.28
CA SER A 78 -14.34 10.86 -19.62
C SER A 78 -15.61 10.23 -20.19
N GLY A 79 -16.57 9.84 -19.33
CA GLY A 79 -17.81 9.16 -19.75
C GLY A 79 -17.60 7.75 -20.30
N ASP A 80 -16.38 7.23 -20.25
CA ASP A 80 -16.01 5.89 -20.70
C ASP A 80 -16.00 4.93 -19.51
N ASP A 81 -17.04 4.10 -19.43
CA ASP A 81 -17.22 3.10 -18.37
C ASP A 81 -16.10 2.05 -18.35
N LEU A 82 -15.52 1.70 -19.52
CA LEU A 82 -14.42 0.75 -19.61
C LEU A 82 -13.13 1.35 -19.04
N LEU A 83 -12.86 2.61 -19.36
CA LEU A 83 -11.72 3.35 -18.82
C LEU A 83 -11.85 3.54 -17.30
N LEU A 84 -13.04 3.90 -16.83
CA LEU A 84 -13.35 3.99 -15.39
C LEU A 84 -13.14 2.64 -14.68
N HIS A 85 -13.60 1.54 -15.30
CA HIS A 85 -13.42 0.20 -14.77
C HIS A 85 -11.95 -0.21 -14.69
N ARG A 86 -11.15 0.05 -15.73
CA ARG A 86 -9.70 -0.21 -15.72
C ARG A 86 -8.99 0.62 -14.66
N PHE A 87 -9.39 1.88 -14.48
CA PHE A 87 -8.85 2.73 -13.41
C PHE A 87 -9.12 2.14 -12.03
N MET A 88 -10.34 1.67 -11.79
CA MET A 88 -10.66 1.00 -10.54
C MET A 88 -9.82 -0.24 -10.32
N LEU A 89 -9.66 -1.07 -11.35
CA LEU A 89 -9.00 -2.36 -11.22
C LEU A 89 -7.48 -2.25 -11.06
N TYR A 90 -6.83 -1.41 -11.87
CA TYR A 90 -5.37 -1.36 -11.96
C TYR A 90 -4.71 -0.26 -11.15
N LEU A 91 -5.44 0.79 -10.75
CA LEU A 91 -4.90 1.91 -9.97
C LEU A 91 -5.55 2.04 -8.60
N TYR A 92 -6.88 2.02 -8.56
CA TYR A 92 -7.59 2.33 -7.33
C TYR A 92 -7.61 1.15 -6.35
N GLU A 93 -7.98 -0.04 -6.80
CA GLU A 93 -8.16 -1.22 -5.94
C GLU A 93 -6.93 -2.11 -5.88
N ALA A 94 -5.92 -1.88 -6.73
CA ALA A 94 -4.69 -2.65 -6.75
C ALA A 94 -3.89 -2.56 -5.43
N PHE A 95 -3.77 -3.67 -4.70
CA PHE A 95 -3.07 -3.71 -3.41
C PHE A 95 -1.60 -3.30 -3.51
N TYR A 96 -0.92 -3.67 -4.61
CA TYR A 96 0.51 -3.42 -4.81
C TYR A 96 0.85 -1.95 -5.01
N ILE A 97 -0.10 -1.12 -5.44
CA ILE A 97 0.04 0.35 -5.54
C ILE A 97 -0.20 0.99 -4.18
N ARG A 98 -1.09 0.41 -3.37
CA ARG A 98 -1.46 0.93 -2.05
C ARG A 98 -0.63 0.37 -0.90
N ILE A 99 0.45 -0.36 -1.18
CA ILE A 99 1.30 -0.93 -0.13
C ILE A 99 2.15 0.12 0.59
N ILE A 100 2.31 1.32 0.03
CA ILE A 100 3.17 2.39 0.58
C ILE A 100 2.83 2.74 2.04
N PRO A 101 1.57 3.06 2.42
CA PRO A 101 1.23 3.37 3.81
C PRO A 101 1.45 2.17 4.75
N PHE A 102 1.25 0.94 4.24
CA PHE A 102 1.51 -0.28 4.98
C PHE A 102 3.00 -0.43 5.33
N LEU A 103 3.89 -0.17 4.36
CA LEU A 103 5.34 -0.17 4.59
C LEU A 103 5.77 0.89 5.61
N VAL A 104 5.18 2.08 5.56
CA VAL A 104 5.42 3.13 6.57
C VAL A 104 5.03 2.62 7.96
N GLY A 105 3.89 1.94 8.08
CA GLY A 105 3.46 1.31 9.32
C GLY A 105 4.47 0.31 9.88
N ILE A 106 5.08 -0.52 9.02
CA ILE A 106 6.13 -1.47 9.42
C ILE A 106 7.36 -0.72 9.98
N VAL A 107 7.83 0.32 9.28
CA VAL A 107 8.98 1.11 9.72
C VAL A 107 8.70 1.79 11.07
N VAL A 108 7.53 2.39 11.23
CA VAL A 108 7.11 3.02 12.48
C VAL A 108 7.03 1.98 13.61
N GLY A 109 6.47 0.80 13.34
CA GLY A 109 6.43 -0.31 14.29
C GLY A 109 7.81 -0.75 14.77
N TYR A 110 8.80 -0.80 13.86
CA TYR A 110 10.19 -1.10 14.21
C TYR A 110 10.83 -0.01 15.09
N ILE A 111 10.60 1.27 14.77
CA ILE A 111 11.08 2.39 15.59
C ILE A 111 10.49 2.33 16.99
N LEU A 112 9.19 2.04 17.10
CA LEU A 112 8.51 1.90 18.38
C LEU A 112 9.09 0.76 19.22
N LEU A 113 9.35 -0.40 18.60
CA LEU A 113 9.99 -1.53 19.26
C LEU A 113 11.35 -1.15 19.86
N LYS A 114 12.17 -0.41 19.12
CA LYS A 114 13.50 0.03 19.57
C LYS A 114 13.43 1.13 20.64
N THR A 115 12.41 1.98 20.57
CA THR A 115 12.21 3.10 21.51
C THR A 115 11.56 2.64 22.82
N ARG A 116 10.92 1.46 22.85
CA ARG A 116 10.21 0.92 24.04
C ARG A 116 11.06 0.86 25.32
N THR A 117 12.36 0.64 25.20
CA THR A 117 13.30 0.59 26.34
C THR A 117 13.89 1.97 26.68
N THR A 118 13.71 2.97 25.82
CA THR A 118 14.23 4.31 26.02
C THR A 118 13.16 5.14 26.77
N LYS A 119 13.47 5.63 27.97
CA LYS A 119 12.60 6.60 28.64
C LYS A 119 12.54 7.86 27.76
N LEU A 120 11.43 8.07 27.08
CA LEU A 120 11.17 9.29 26.32
C LEU A 120 10.99 10.44 27.32
N VAL A 121 12.07 11.17 27.58
CA VAL A 121 12.00 12.42 28.35
C VAL A 121 11.50 13.50 27.38
N LEU A 122 10.18 13.69 27.34
CA LEU A 122 9.56 14.79 26.62
C LEU A 122 9.97 16.10 27.29
N LYS A 123 10.92 16.82 26.68
CA LYS A 123 11.23 18.19 27.10
C LYS A 123 10.03 19.06 26.76
N LYS A 124 9.44 19.68 27.78
CA LYS A 124 8.32 20.62 27.62
C LYS A 124 8.70 21.68 26.59
N ALA A 125 7.91 21.81 25.53
CA ALA A 125 8.11 22.82 24.50
C ALA A 125 8.12 24.20 25.18
N ARG A 126 9.19 24.96 24.95
CA ARG A 126 9.33 26.33 25.47
C ARG A 126 8.41 27.22 24.63
N THR A 127 7.20 27.47 25.14
CA THR A 127 6.32 28.53 24.64
C THR A 127 7.01 29.86 24.94
N VAL A 128 7.40 30.57 23.88
CA VAL A 128 7.79 31.99 23.91
C VAL A 128 6.52 32.82 23.85
#